data_AF-A0A1U8ICM4-F1
#
_entry.id   AF-A0A1U8ICM4-F1
#
_cell.length_a   1.000
_cell.length_b   1.000
_cell.length_c   1.000
_cell.angle_alpha   90.00
_cell.angle_beta   90.00
_cell.angle_gamma   90.00
#
_symmetry.space_group_name_H-M   'P 1'
#
loop_
_entity.id
_entity.type
_entity.pdbx_description
1 polymer ?
#
loop_
_entity_poly.entity_id
_entity_poly.type
_entity_poly.pdbx_seq_one_letter_code
_entity_poly.pdbx_strand_id
1 'polypeptide(L)'
;MAISSSSTSILFFFLIFVLLLTCFSRYHRLQRVGFKWTGIDFASPTIDVTPTPLSGYSSVRGSKYVLLCDRVHVSGHSRLKLGSYANFFRVTLAPSVLIPERLHSKIQVCFHRNASLGLCKCGDGDWKPLQKGIWHTAMSPYDDRYIDVKFIGDMSGSVTVALEEDFQLWRLIFLVLGFVLLLLAPFVSKWVPFYYSSSMALGVLLVVIILLYQGMKLLPTGRKSTFYFTMYGSMLLGAGSFLLNQFSVLVNSILVNFGLSEEMHNPVAIFAFVGIVLSGAGLGYWTARKFVILKDGSVDVGVAQFVKWAMRIISILFIFQVHIYYRWQLYWLICNLGYKFSLLYAKLP
;
A
#
# COMPACT_ATOMS: atom_id res chain seq x y z
N MET A 1 -17.90 37.82 -6.64
CA MET A 1 -18.05 37.14 -5.33
C MET A 1 -18.33 35.66 -5.56
N ALA A 2 -17.35 34.78 -5.39
CA ALA A 2 -17.53 33.32 -5.56
C ALA A 2 -16.51 32.52 -4.70
N ILE A 3 -16.35 32.92 -3.43
CA ILE A 3 -15.40 32.30 -2.48
C ILE A 3 -16.11 31.31 -1.53
N SER A 4 -17.44 31.22 -1.52
CA SER A 4 -18.17 30.49 -0.48
C SER A 4 -18.27 28.96 -0.64
N SER A 5 -18.13 28.38 -1.85
CA SER A 5 -18.35 26.93 -2.02
C SER A 5 -17.14 26.04 -1.69
N SER A 6 -15.93 26.60 -1.74
CA SER A 6 -14.70 25.86 -1.39
C SER A 6 -14.53 25.76 0.14
N SER A 7 -14.85 26.82 0.86
CA SER A 7 -14.70 26.89 2.32
C SER A 7 -15.67 25.95 3.03
N THR A 8 -16.92 25.87 2.56
CA THR A 8 -17.96 25.01 3.16
C THR A 8 -17.65 23.52 2.99
N SER A 9 -17.06 23.13 1.85
CA SER A 9 -16.65 21.74 1.62
C SER A 9 -15.49 21.32 2.55
N ILE A 10 -14.51 22.20 2.76
CA ILE A 10 -13.39 21.95 3.68
C ILE A 10 -13.90 21.85 5.13
N LEU A 11 -14.79 22.75 5.54
CA LEU A 11 -15.38 22.76 6.87
C LEU A 11 -16.22 21.49 7.13
N PHE A 12 -16.95 21.01 6.13
CA PHE A 12 -17.74 19.78 6.21
C PHE A 12 -16.86 18.53 6.37
N PHE A 13 -15.76 18.42 5.61
CA PHE A 13 -14.82 17.31 5.78
C PHE A 13 -14.09 17.36 7.13
N PHE A 14 -13.75 18.56 7.61
CA PHE A 14 -13.19 18.76 8.95
C PHE A 14 -14.18 18.34 10.05
N LEU A 15 -15.47 18.70 9.92
CA LEU A 15 -16.52 18.31 10.86
C LEU A 15 -16.78 16.80 10.87
N ILE A 16 -16.78 16.15 9.70
CA ILE A 16 -16.88 14.68 9.59
C ILE A 16 -15.67 14.02 10.25
N PHE A 17 -14.47 14.54 10.02
CA PHE A 17 -13.25 14.02 10.64
C PHE A 17 -13.29 14.14 12.17
N VAL A 18 -13.74 15.28 12.71
CA VAL A 18 -13.93 15.49 14.16
C VAL A 18 -15.05 14.60 14.73
N LEU A 19 -16.15 14.40 14.00
CA LEU A 19 -17.23 13.48 14.39
C LEU A 19 -16.76 12.01 14.39
N LEU A 20 -15.95 11.60 13.42
CA LEU A 20 -15.35 10.27 13.39
C LEU A 20 -14.37 10.07 14.55
N LEU A 21 -13.53 11.06 14.85
CA LEU A 21 -12.61 11.03 16.00
C LEU A 21 -13.36 10.94 17.34
N THR A 22 -14.43 11.72 17.52
CA THR A 22 -15.22 11.73 18.76
C THR A 22 -16.06 10.47 18.93
N CYS A 23 -16.64 9.94 17.85
CA CYS A 23 -17.35 8.65 17.86
C CYS A 23 -16.41 7.48 18.19
N PHE A 24 -15.20 7.47 17.62
CA PHE A 24 -14.19 6.45 17.91
C PHE A 24 -13.66 6.54 19.35
N SER A 25 -13.54 7.76 19.90
CA SER A 25 -13.16 7.97 21.30
C SER A 25 -14.20 7.42 22.30
N ARG A 26 -15.51 7.50 21.97
CA ARG A 26 -16.59 6.92 22.79
C ARG A 26 -16.61 5.39 22.69
N TYR A 27 -16.40 4.83 21.49
CA TYR A 27 -16.30 3.38 21.31
C TYR A 27 -15.13 2.80 22.12
N HIS A 28 -13.95 3.43 22.08
CA HIS A 28 -12.79 2.99 22.85
C HIS A 28 -12.96 3.14 24.38
N ARG A 29 -13.80 4.08 24.84
CA ARG A 29 -14.09 4.23 26.28
C ARG A 29 -14.95 3.08 26.82
N LEU A 30 -15.79 2.48 25.99
CA LEU A 30 -16.67 1.36 26.37
C LEU A 30 -15.95 0.01 26.45
N GLN A 31 -14.83 -0.19 25.74
CA GLN A 31 -14.05 -1.44 25.81
C GLN A 31 -13.10 -1.54 27.01
N ARG A 32 -12.97 -0.48 27.83
CA ARG A 32 -12.09 -0.45 29.01
C ARG A 32 -12.74 -1.02 30.28
N VAL A 33 -13.72 -1.91 30.15
CA VAL A 33 -14.29 -2.66 31.29
C VAL A 33 -13.42 -3.89 31.55
N GLY A 34 -12.83 -3.91 32.74
CA GLY A 34 -11.59 -4.63 33.05
C GLY A 34 -11.68 -6.15 33.15
N PHE A 35 -10.64 -6.78 32.63
CA PHE A 35 -10.09 -8.04 33.12
C PHE A 35 -8.59 -7.81 33.33
N LYS A 36 -8.05 -8.24 34.48
CA LYS A 36 -6.63 -8.08 34.84
C LYS A 36 -5.83 -9.16 34.11
N TRP A 37 -5.36 -8.84 32.90
CA TRP A 37 -4.46 -9.69 32.11
C TRP A 37 -3.00 -9.33 32.38
N THR A 38 -2.10 -10.31 32.28
CA THR A 38 -0.67 -10.09 32.05
C THR A 38 -0.50 -9.41 30.69
N GLY A 39 -0.22 -8.11 30.71
CA GLY A 39 -0.12 -7.27 29.53
C GLY A 39 1.33 -6.87 29.25
N ILE A 40 1.68 -6.80 27.97
CA ILE A 40 2.86 -6.12 27.47
C ILE A 40 2.42 -4.77 26.93
N ASP A 41 3.13 -3.74 27.33
CA ASP A 41 3.07 -2.42 26.75
C ASP A 41 4.49 -1.96 26.37
N PHE A 42 4.60 -0.78 25.77
CA PHE A 42 5.91 -0.21 25.47
C PHE A 42 6.74 0.13 26.73
N ALA A 43 6.10 0.37 27.87
CA ALA A 43 6.80 0.66 29.12
C ALA A 43 7.44 -0.60 29.74
N SER A 44 6.90 -1.78 29.45
CA SER A 44 7.43 -3.09 29.79
C SER A 44 7.53 -3.97 28.51
N PRO A 45 8.53 -3.74 27.64
CA PRO A 45 8.57 -4.31 26.30
C PRO A 45 8.83 -5.83 26.27
N THR A 46 9.22 -6.43 27.39
CA THR A 46 9.53 -7.86 27.51
C THR A 46 8.80 -8.47 28.69
N ILE A 47 8.15 -9.62 28.48
CA ILE A 47 7.58 -10.43 29.54
C ILE A 47 7.92 -11.91 29.34
N ASP A 48 8.22 -12.59 30.44
CA ASP A 48 8.42 -14.03 30.45
C ASP A 48 7.12 -14.72 30.85
N VAL A 49 6.60 -15.54 29.95
CA VAL A 49 5.33 -16.23 30.08
C VAL A 49 5.62 -17.69 30.38
N THR A 50 5.08 -18.20 31.50
CA THR A 50 5.16 -19.63 31.83
C THR A 50 3.76 -20.22 31.71
N PRO A 51 3.45 -20.97 30.63
CA PRO A 51 2.12 -21.50 30.41
C PRO A 51 1.60 -22.32 31.58
N THR A 52 0.37 -22.06 32.01
CA THR A 52 -0.25 -22.78 33.14
C THR A 52 -1.12 -23.93 32.65
N PRO A 53 -1.26 -25.02 33.44
CA PRO A 53 -2.06 -26.16 33.03
C PRO A 53 -3.53 -25.75 32.91
N LEU A 54 -4.10 -25.97 31.72
CA LEU A 54 -5.49 -25.66 31.47
C LEU A 54 -6.37 -26.69 32.19
N SER A 55 -7.06 -26.26 33.26
CA SER A 55 -8.05 -27.08 33.96
C SER A 55 -9.29 -27.28 33.10
N GLY A 56 -9.24 -28.23 32.17
CA GLY A 56 -10.32 -28.55 31.26
C GLY A 56 -9.89 -29.57 30.22
N TYR A 57 -10.10 -30.84 30.54
CA TYR A 57 -9.87 -32.02 29.70
C TYR A 57 -10.49 -31.85 28.30
N SER A 58 -9.74 -32.15 27.24
CA SER A 58 -10.33 -32.49 25.94
C SER A 58 -9.69 -33.76 25.41
N SER A 59 -10.35 -34.88 25.67
CA SER A 59 -10.03 -36.21 25.19
C SER A 59 -10.51 -36.34 23.73
N VAL A 60 -9.69 -35.91 22.79
CA VAL A 60 -9.82 -36.37 21.41
C VAL A 60 -8.55 -37.16 21.11
N ARG A 61 -8.70 -38.48 21.01
CA ARG A 61 -7.65 -39.44 20.59
C ARG A 61 -6.69 -39.94 21.68
N GLY A 62 -7.23 -40.60 22.71
CA GLY A 62 -6.58 -41.71 23.45
C GLY A 62 -5.22 -41.49 24.14
N SER A 63 -4.65 -40.28 24.11
CA SER A 63 -3.39 -39.93 24.78
C SER A 63 -3.66 -38.76 25.73
N LYS A 64 -3.32 -38.93 27.02
CA LYS A 64 -3.39 -37.86 28.01
C LYS A 64 -2.20 -36.94 27.80
N TYR A 65 -2.34 -35.88 27.01
CA TYR A 65 -1.34 -34.83 26.94
C TYR A 65 -1.74 -33.69 27.88
N VAL A 66 -0.83 -33.26 28.75
CA VAL A 66 -1.00 -32.02 29.52
C VAL A 66 -0.93 -30.86 28.52
N LEU A 67 -1.95 -30.01 28.56
CA LEU A 67 -2.03 -28.80 27.75
C LEU A 67 -1.77 -27.59 28.64
N LEU A 68 -0.65 -26.90 28.39
CA LEU A 68 -0.33 -25.65 29.07
C LEU A 68 -0.68 -24.49 28.16
N CYS A 69 -1.35 -23.48 28.70
CA CYS A 69 -1.78 -22.32 27.94
C CYS A 69 -1.61 -21.04 28.76
N ASP A 70 -1.22 -19.96 28.08
CA ASP A 70 -1.33 -18.62 28.64
C ASP A 70 -1.62 -17.60 27.55
N ARG A 71 -2.17 -16.45 27.95
CA ARG A 71 -2.54 -15.35 27.07
C ARG A 71 -1.79 -14.09 27.46
N VAL A 72 -1.18 -13.48 26.45
CA VAL A 72 -0.53 -12.18 26.56
C VAL A 72 -1.38 -11.14 25.85
N HIS A 73 -1.73 -10.07 26.56
CA HIS A 73 -2.35 -8.90 25.95
C HIS A 73 -1.25 -7.93 25.47
N VAL A 74 -1.26 -7.59 24.19
CA VAL A 74 -0.36 -6.59 23.61
C VAL A 74 -1.15 -5.31 23.40
N SER A 75 -0.87 -4.31 24.23
CA SER A 75 -1.56 -3.03 24.19
C SER A 75 -1.00 -2.10 23.12
N GLY A 76 -1.88 -1.56 22.29
CA GLY A 76 -1.57 -0.52 21.33
C GLY A 76 -1.50 0.86 21.97
N HIS A 77 -0.82 1.78 21.29
CA HIS A 77 -0.89 3.20 21.59
C HIS A 77 -2.25 3.80 21.22
N SER A 78 -2.66 4.83 21.96
CA SER A 78 -3.81 5.65 21.58
C SER A 78 -3.56 6.32 20.23
N ARG A 79 -4.58 6.35 19.37
CA ARG A 79 -4.56 7.06 18.07
C ARG A 79 -4.32 8.57 18.19
N LEU A 80 -4.47 9.14 19.38
CA LEU A 80 -4.12 10.53 19.66
C LEU A 80 -2.60 10.76 19.72
N LYS A 81 -1.81 9.71 19.94
CA LYS A 81 -0.34 9.76 19.92
C LYS A 81 0.16 9.70 18.48
N LEU A 82 0.12 10.85 17.81
CA LEU A 82 0.54 11.04 16.42
C LEU A 82 2.02 10.68 16.17
N GLY A 83 2.86 10.74 17.21
CA GLY A 83 4.28 10.38 17.13
C GLY A 83 4.55 8.94 16.70
N SER A 84 3.59 8.03 16.89
CA SER A 84 3.73 6.61 16.50
C SER A 84 3.19 6.30 15.10
N TYR A 85 2.83 7.32 14.29
CA TYR A 85 2.23 7.10 12.96
C TYR A 85 3.18 6.40 12.00
N ALA A 86 4.46 6.76 12.07
CA ALA A 86 5.52 6.20 11.25
C ALA A 86 5.96 4.80 11.70
N ASN A 87 5.47 4.33 12.85
CA ASN A 87 6.00 3.14 13.50
C ASN A 87 5.15 1.90 13.19
N PHE A 88 5.76 0.74 13.35
CA PHE A 88 5.05 -0.52 13.48
C PHE A 88 5.63 -1.31 14.65
N PHE A 89 4.77 -2.12 15.28
CA PHE A 89 5.20 -2.98 16.37
C PHE A 89 5.57 -4.33 15.80
N ARG A 90 6.78 -4.77 16.11
CA ARG A 90 7.26 -6.11 15.84
C ARG A 90 7.16 -6.89 17.14
N VAL A 91 6.27 -7.88 17.15
CA VAL A 91 6.15 -8.78 18.28
C VAL A 91 6.96 -10.02 17.97
N THR A 92 7.89 -10.34 18.86
CA THR A 92 8.72 -11.53 18.78
C THR A 92 8.42 -12.44 19.96
N LEU A 93 8.48 -13.73 19.70
CA LEU A 93 8.29 -14.77 20.70
C LEU A 93 9.45 -15.73 20.56
N ALA A 94 10.24 -15.84 21.64
CA ALA A 94 11.41 -16.69 21.72
C ALA A 94 11.33 -17.57 22.99
N PRO A 95 11.47 -18.90 22.85
CA PRO A 95 11.53 -19.81 23.98
C PRO A 95 12.82 -19.58 24.76
N SER A 96 12.78 -19.79 26.08
CA SER A 96 13.97 -19.71 26.92
C SER A 96 15.05 -20.72 26.49
N VAL A 97 16.32 -20.40 26.79
CA VAL A 97 17.49 -21.26 26.49
C VAL A 97 17.37 -22.65 27.12
N LEU A 98 16.52 -22.79 28.15
CA LEU A 98 16.23 -24.05 28.83
C LEU A 98 15.40 -25.03 27.99
N ILE A 99 14.75 -24.58 26.90
CA ILE A 99 13.91 -25.43 26.04
C ILE A 99 14.72 -25.89 24.80
N PRO A 100 14.99 -27.21 24.67
CA PRO A 100 15.66 -27.78 23.50
C PRO A 100 14.95 -27.46 22.18
N GLU A 101 15.71 -27.20 21.10
CA GLU A 101 15.19 -26.89 19.76
C GLU A 101 14.21 -27.94 19.22
N ARG A 102 14.42 -29.21 19.56
CA ARG A 102 13.53 -30.32 19.16
C ARG A 102 12.09 -30.14 19.65
N LEU A 103 11.91 -29.43 20.76
CA LEU A 103 10.61 -29.19 21.38
C LEU A 103 9.92 -27.91 20.88
N HIS A 104 10.60 -27.06 20.12
CA HIS A 104 10.02 -25.81 19.60
C HIS A 104 8.82 -26.09 18.69
N SER A 105 8.84 -27.18 17.93
CA SER A 105 7.71 -27.60 17.09
C SER A 105 6.41 -27.90 17.85
N LYS A 106 6.50 -28.16 19.18
CA LYS A 106 5.36 -28.40 20.07
C LYS A 106 4.77 -27.13 20.68
N ILE A 107 5.42 -25.99 20.46
CA ILE A 107 4.93 -24.66 20.85
C ILE A 107 4.11 -24.11 19.69
N GLN A 108 2.85 -23.78 19.96
CA GLN A 108 1.95 -23.16 19.00
C GLN A 108 1.55 -21.77 19.49
N VAL A 109 1.47 -20.84 18.54
CA VAL A 109 1.12 -19.45 18.79
C VAL A 109 -0.11 -19.10 17.97
N CYS A 110 -1.11 -18.50 18.62
CA CYS A 110 -2.26 -17.90 17.97
C CYS A 110 -2.23 -16.38 18.18
N PHE A 111 -2.27 -15.63 17.08
CA PHE A 111 -2.31 -14.17 17.09
C PHE A 111 -3.67 -13.66 16.65
N HIS A 112 -4.43 -13.06 17.56
CA HIS A 112 -5.83 -12.71 17.32
C HIS A 112 -6.21 -11.35 17.90
N ARG A 113 -7.40 -10.85 17.51
CA ARG A 113 -7.94 -9.55 17.96
C ARG A 113 -9.05 -9.71 19.00
N ASN A 114 -9.60 -10.92 19.14
CA ASN A 114 -10.88 -11.09 19.82
C ASN A 114 -10.68 -11.34 21.31
N ALA A 115 -11.00 -10.36 22.14
CA ALA A 115 -10.90 -10.47 23.59
C ALA A 115 -11.85 -11.51 24.20
N SER A 116 -12.98 -11.79 23.55
CA SER A 116 -14.01 -12.72 24.06
C SER A 116 -13.70 -14.20 23.81
N LEU A 117 -12.65 -14.49 23.04
CA LEU A 117 -12.20 -15.86 22.80
C LEU A 117 -11.64 -16.44 24.10
N GLY A 118 -12.03 -17.66 24.49
CA GLY A 118 -11.47 -18.33 25.67
C GLY A 118 -9.98 -18.67 25.48
N LEU A 119 -9.25 -18.89 26.58
CA LEU A 119 -7.81 -19.24 26.57
C LEU A 119 -7.54 -20.46 25.67
N CYS A 120 -6.65 -20.31 24.68
CA CYS A 120 -6.28 -21.36 23.72
C CYS A 120 -7.45 -22.01 22.96
N LYS A 121 -8.54 -21.27 22.73
CA LYS A 121 -9.70 -21.73 21.92
C LYS A 121 -9.73 -21.18 20.49
N CYS A 122 -8.57 -20.75 19.95
CA CYS A 122 -8.49 -20.34 18.54
C CYS A 122 -8.84 -21.51 17.59
N GLY A 123 -9.35 -21.19 16.40
CA GLY A 123 -9.67 -22.20 15.39
C GLY A 123 -8.44 -22.98 14.96
N ASP A 124 -8.61 -24.24 14.54
CA ASP A 124 -7.49 -25.15 14.25
C ASP A 124 -6.52 -24.61 13.17
N GLY A 125 -7.00 -23.75 12.26
CA GLY A 125 -6.18 -23.12 11.22
C GLY A 125 -5.42 -21.86 11.65
N ASP A 126 -5.72 -21.30 12.82
CA ASP A 126 -5.11 -20.04 13.29
C ASP A 126 -3.81 -20.29 14.08
N TRP A 127 -3.57 -21.53 14.50
CA TRP A 127 -2.40 -21.94 15.25
C TRP A 127 -1.18 -22.10 14.35
N LYS A 128 -0.10 -21.40 14.69
CA LYS A 128 1.17 -21.49 13.97
C LYS A 128 2.24 -22.15 14.85
N PRO A 129 2.87 -23.25 14.41
CA PRO A 129 3.96 -23.87 15.15
C PRO A 129 5.24 -23.03 15.06
N LEU A 130 6.09 -23.13 16.07
CA LEU A 130 7.38 -22.46 16.13
C LEU A 130 8.43 -23.23 15.31
N GLN A 131 8.57 -22.89 14.01
CA GLN A 131 9.40 -23.67 13.08
C GLN A 131 10.91 -23.39 13.13
N LYS A 132 11.34 -22.23 13.64
CA LYS A 132 12.76 -21.78 13.61
C LYS A 132 13.24 -21.23 14.95
N GLY A 133 12.64 -21.69 16.05
CA GLY A 133 12.92 -21.21 17.40
C GLY A 133 12.53 -19.76 17.71
N ILE A 134 12.16 -18.95 16.72
CA ILE A 134 11.64 -17.60 16.94
C ILE A 134 10.42 -17.40 16.05
N TRP A 135 9.34 -16.90 16.64
CA TRP A 135 8.17 -16.43 15.91
C TRP A 135 8.16 -14.91 15.96
N HIS A 136 7.82 -14.28 14.84
CA HIS A 136 7.66 -12.83 14.80
C HIS A 136 6.47 -12.45 13.92
N THR A 137 5.76 -11.42 14.32
CA THR A 137 4.71 -10.81 13.52
C THR A 137 4.79 -9.30 13.63
N ALA A 138 4.40 -8.61 12.56
CA ALA A 138 4.22 -7.17 12.58
C ALA A 138 2.76 -6.84 12.87
N MET A 139 2.52 -5.77 13.64
CA MET A 139 1.20 -5.23 13.90
C MET A 139 1.20 -3.70 13.87
N SER A 140 0.01 -3.12 13.69
CA SER A 140 -0.18 -1.67 13.80
C SER A 140 0.08 -1.24 15.24
N PRO A 141 0.79 -0.11 15.48
CA PRO A 141 1.06 0.37 16.83
C PRO A 141 -0.21 0.85 17.55
N TYR A 142 -1.33 0.97 16.84
CA TYR A 142 -2.60 1.51 17.37
C TYR A 142 -3.67 0.45 17.65
N ASP A 143 -3.41 -0.82 17.31
CA ASP A 143 -4.38 -1.90 17.48
C ASP A 143 -3.98 -2.75 18.69
N ASP A 144 -4.94 -3.02 19.58
CA ASP A 144 -4.78 -4.02 20.63
C ASP A 144 -4.88 -5.43 20.06
N ARG A 145 -4.00 -6.31 20.53
CA ARG A 145 -3.91 -7.70 20.07
C ARG A 145 -3.69 -8.66 21.23
N TYR A 146 -4.06 -9.91 21.02
CA TYR A 146 -3.87 -10.99 21.99
C TYR A 146 -3.04 -12.11 21.36
N ILE A 147 -2.11 -12.63 22.15
CA ILE A 147 -1.27 -13.76 21.79
C ILE A 147 -1.58 -14.89 22.75
N ASP A 148 -2.10 -16.00 22.23
CA ASP A 148 -2.28 -17.22 23.01
C ASP A 148 -1.10 -18.15 22.69
N VAL A 149 -0.41 -18.61 23.73
CA VAL A 149 0.72 -19.54 23.65
C VAL A 149 0.27 -20.88 24.20
N LYS A 150 0.47 -21.94 23.41
CA LYS A 150 0.03 -23.30 23.71
C LYS A 150 1.21 -24.26 23.65
N PHE A 151 1.42 -25.02 24.72
CA PHE A 151 2.38 -26.13 24.73
C PHE A 151 1.65 -27.46 24.61
N ILE A 152 2.17 -28.33 23.75
CA ILE A 152 1.64 -29.67 23.53
C ILE A 152 2.58 -30.69 24.21
N GLY A 153 2.10 -31.31 25.31
CA GLY A 153 2.82 -32.33 26.06
C GLY A 153 3.55 -31.81 27.30
N ASP A 154 4.26 -32.70 27.99
CA ASP A 154 4.93 -32.40 29.25
C ASP A 154 6.22 -31.61 29.02
N MET A 155 6.09 -30.29 28.87
CA MET A 155 7.21 -29.36 28.72
C MET A 155 7.09 -28.27 29.77
N SER A 156 8.12 -28.08 30.58
CA SER A 156 8.24 -26.97 31.51
C SER A 156 9.26 -25.96 30.97
N GLY A 157 8.89 -24.70 30.94
CA GLY A 157 9.77 -23.62 30.49
C GLY A 157 9.00 -22.33 30.24
N SER A 158 9.73 -21.22 30.23
CA SER A 158 9.17 -19.91 29.89
C SER A 158 9.40 -19.58 28.42
N VAL A 159 8.49 -18.76 27.89
CA VAL A 159 8.61 -18.12 26.59
C VAL A 159 8.70 -16.62 26.82
N THR A 160 9.73 -16.01 26.26
CA THR A 160 9.89 -14.57 26.25
C THR A 160 9.08 -13.99 25.10
N VAL A 161 8.22 -13.02 25.39
CA VAL A 161 7.52 -12.22 24.39
C VAL A 161 8.07 -10.82 24.47
N ALA A 162 8.64 -10.35 23.36
CA ALA A 162 9.27 -9.03 23.26
C ALA A 162 8.60 -8.18 22.18
N LEU A 163 8.44 -6.89 22.47
CA LEU A 163 7.83 -5.88 21.62
C LEU A 163 8.87 -4.85 21.21
N GLU A 164 9.18 -4.79 19.92
CA GLU A 164 10.10 -3.81 19.32
C GLU A 164 9.31 -2.81 18.48
N GLU A 165 9.71 -1.53 18.51
CA GLU A 165 9.11 -0.48 17.69
C GLU A 165 10.08 -0.10 16.57
N ASP A 166 9.67 -0.36 15.33
CA ASP A 166 10.46 -0.07 14.14
C ASP A 166 9.89 1.15 13.41
N PHE A 167 10.76 2.09 13.05
CA PHE A 167 10.39 3.33 12.35
C PHE A 167 10.41 3.13 10.82
N GLN A 168 9.30 3.49 10.16
CA GLN A 168 9.17 3.40 8.71
C GLN A 168 8.98 4.78 8.07
N LEU A 169 10.09 5.40 7.66
CA LEU A 169 10.13 6.75 7.07
C LEU A 169 9.17 6.95 5.88
N TRP A 170 9.00 5.92 5.03
CA TRP A 170 8.12 5.99 3.85
C TRP A 170 6.68 6.38 4.18
N ARG A 171 6.18 6.01 5.38
CA ARG A 171 4.82 6.38 5.81
C ARG A 171 4.66 7.88 5.98
N LEU A 172 5.68 8.57 6.51
CA LEU A 172 5.67 10.03 6.62
C LEU A 172 5.75 10.70 5.26
N ILE A 173 6.57 10.16 4.34
CA ILE A 173 6.66 10.67 2.98
C ILE A 173 5.29 10.59 2.29
N PHE A 174 4.58 9.46 2.40
CA PHE A 174 3.23 9.33 1.85
C PHE A 174 2.21 10.24 2.54
N LEU A 175 2.28 10.41 3.86
CA LEU A 175 1.43 11.36 4.59
C LEU A 175 1.60 12.78 4.05
N VAL A 176 2.85 13.26 3.94
CA VAL A 176 3.17 14.60 3.43
C VAL A 176 2.72 14.74 1.98
N LEU A 177 3.02 13.76 1.12
CA LEU A 177 2.62 13.76 -0.28
C LEU A 177 1.09 13.80 -0.41
N GLY A 178 0.36 13.03 0.39
CA GLY A 178 -1.10 13.02 0.40
C GLY A 178 -1.69 14.37 0.81
N PHE A 179 -1.15 15.04 1.83
CA PHE A 179 -1.57 16.39 2.19
C PHE A 179 -1.29 17.41 1.09
N VAL A 180 -0.10 17.37 0.49
CA VAL A 180 0.27 18.26 -0.61
C VAL A 180 -0.67 18.07 -1.80
N LEU A 181 -0.98 16.82 -2.18
CA LEU A 181 -1.93 16.52 -3.25
C LEU A 181 -3.36 17.02 -2.94
N LEU A 182 -3.80 16.91 -1.68
CA LEU A 182 -5.12 17.38 -1.26
C LEU A 182 -5.24 18.90 -1.42
N LEU A 183 -4.17 19.63 -1.06
CA LEU A 183 -4.09 21.09 -1.18
C LEU A 183 -3.95 21.54 -2.64
N LEU A 184 -3.21 20.80 -3.46
CA LEU A 184 -3.00 21.10 -4.88
C LEU A 184 -4.21 20.78 -5.76
N ALA A 185 -5.10 19.86 -5.34
CA ALA A 185 -6.28 19.44 -6.10
C ALA A 185 -7.11 20.59 -6.71
N PRO A 186 -7.52 21.65 -5.96
CA PRO A 186 -8.28 22.76 -6.55
C PRO A 186 -7.48 23.58 -7.56
N PHE A 187 -6.15 23.70 -7.40
CA PHE A 187 -5.29 24.47 -8.30
C PHE A 187 -5.04 23.71 -9.60
N VAL A 188 -4.57 22.47 -9.50
CA VAL A 188 -4.25 21.61 -10.65
C VAL A 188 -5.48 21.38 -11.53
N SER A 189 -6.66 21.22 -10.93
CA SER A 189 -7.91 21.01 -11.68
C SER A 189 -8.29 22.11 -12.66
N LYS A 190 -7.77 23.33 -12.46
CA LYS A 190 -8.03 24.49 -13.33
C LYS A 190 -6.80 24.92 -14.13
N TRP A 191 -5.68 24.23 -13.93
CA TRP A 191 -4.39 24.68 -14.43
C TRP A 191 -4.18 24.21 -15.88
N VAL A 192 -4.51 25.07 -16.84
CA VAL A 192 -4.40 24.77 -18.27
C VAL A 192 -3.02 24.24 -18.69
N PRO A 193 -1.88 24.82 -18.23
CA PRO A 193 -0.55 24.31 -18.59
C PRO A 193 -0.32 22.87 -18.13
N PHE A 194 -0.91 22.45 -17.01
CA PHE A 194 -0.79 21.07 -16.52
C PHE A 194 -1.40 20.08 -17.51
N TYR A 195 -2.59 20.38 -18.06
CA TYR A 195 -3.26 19.51 -19.02
C TYR A 195 -2.53 19.43 -20.35
N TYR A 196 -1.98 20.55 -20.84
CA TYR A 196 -1.16 20.52 -22.05
C TYR A 196 0.15 19.76 -21.86
N SER A 197 0.89 20.04 -20.79
CA SER A 197 2.16 19.37 -20.51
C SER A 197 1.98 17.87 -20.29
N SER A 198 1.01 17.47 -19.45
CA SER A 198 0.73 16.05 -19.20
C SER A 198 0.23 15.33 -20.45
N SER A 199 -0.64 15.95 -21.26
CA SER A 199 -1.14 15.33 -22.48
C SER A 199 -0.06 15.21 -23.56
N MET A 200 0.82 16.21 -23.71
CA MET A 200 2.00 16.10 -24.59
C MET A 200 2.93 14.97 -24.15
N ALA A 201 3.25 14.87 -22.85
CA ALA A 201 4.08 13.80 -22.32
C ALA A 201 3.46 12.41 -22.56
N LEU A 202 2.16 12.27 -22.31
CA LEU A 202 1.41 11.04 -22.61
C LEU A 202 1.36 10.74 -24.11
N GLY A 203 1.25 11.76 -24.96
CA GLY A 203 1.29 11.61 -26.42
C GLY A 203 2.62 11.10 -26.92
N VAL A 204 3.75 11.64 -26.43
CA VAL A 204 5.09 11.13 -26.74
C VAL A 204 5.25 9.69 -26.24
N LEU A 205 4.85 9.41 -25.01
CA LEU A 205 4.90 8.06 -24.45
C LEU A 205 4.10 7.06 -25.30
N LEU A 206 2.90 7.45 -25.76
CA LEU A 206 2.05 6.63 -26.60
C LEU A 206 2.70 6.32 -27.96
N VAL A 207 3.29 7.32 -28.63
CA VAL A 207 4.01 7.09 -29.89
C VAL A 207 5.20 6.15 -29.68
N VAL A 208 5.97 6.34 -28.61
CA VAL A 208 7.09 5.43 -28.26
C VAL A 208 6.59 4.01 -28.05
N ILE A 209 5.50 3.80 -27.29
CA ILE A 209 4.93 2.47 -27.05
C ILE A 209 4.46 1.82 -28.36
N ILE A 210 3.81 2.58 -29.25
CA ILE A 210 3.37 2.07 -30.55
C ILE A 210 4.57 1.63 -31.40
N LEU A 211 5.64 2.43 -31.46
CA LEU A 211 6.84 2.10 -32.22
C LEU A 211 7.57 0.90 -31.63
N LEU A 212 7.66 0.79 -30.30
CA LEU A 212 8.21 -0.40 -29.65
C LEU A 212 7.39 -1.64 -30.02
N TYR A 213 6.05 -1.57 -29.98
CA TYR A 213 5.17 -2.66 -30.37
C TYR A 213 5.33 -3.05 -31.86
N GLN A 214 5.47 -2.07 -32.75
CA GLN A 214 5.69 -2.32 -34.19
C GLN A 214 7.07 -2.89 -34.46
N GLY A 215 8.11 -2.40 -33.80
CA GLY A 215 9.48 -2.94 -33.89
C GLY A 215 9.56 -4.39 -33.39
N MET A 216 8.81 -4.72 -32.35
CA MET A 216 8.67 -6.09 -31.86
C MET A 216 8.04 -7.04 -32.89
N LYS A 217 7.23 -6.53 -33.82
CA LYS A 217 6.59 -7.33 -34.88
C LYS A 217 7.51 -7.57 -36.09
N LEU A 218 8.53 -6.74 -36.28
CA LEU A 218 9.43 -6.77 -37.45
C LEU A 218 10.74 -7.54 -37.21
N LEU A 219 11.11 -7.82 -35.95
CA LEU A 219 12.32 -8.58 -35.65
C LEU A 219 12.11 -10.10 -35.85
N PRO A 220 13.00 -10.82 -36.57
CA PRO A 220 12.91 -12.27 -36.71
C PRO A 220 13.02 -12.94 -35.33
N THR A 221 11.89 -13.46 -34.88
CA THR A 221 11.65 -13.98 -33.54
C THR A 221 12.33 -15.34 -33.31
N GLY A 222 13.64 -15.34 -33.04
CA GLY A 222 14.39 -16.57 -32.75
C GLY A 222 14.90 -16.73 -31.30
N ARG A 223 15.07 -15.64 -30.52
CA ARG A 223 15.70 -15.73 -29.17
C ARG A 223 15.03 -14.79 -28.16
N LYS A 224 13.80 -15.14 -27.76
CA LYS A 224 12.93 -14.40 -26.84
C LYS A 224 13.13 -14.87 -25.39
N SER A 225 13.69 -14.04 -24.50
CA SER A 225 13.38 -14.08 -23.05
C SER A 225 14.16 -12.98 -22.29
N THR A 226 15.46 -12.85 -22.56
CA THR A 226 16.36 -11.95 -21.80
C THR A 226 16.21 -10.48 -22.16
N PHE A 227 15.96 -10.16 -23.43
CA PHE A 227 15.73 -8.79 -23.89
C PHE A 227 14.42 -8.22 -23.32
N TYR A 228 13.38 -9.06 -23.18
CA TYR A 228 12.09 -8.66 -22.58
C TYR A 228 12.25 -8.25 -21.12
N PHE A 229 12.92 -9.07 -20.30
CA PHE A 229 13.08 -8.81 -18.87
C PHE A 229 13.94 -7.55 -18.62
N THR A 230 14.94 -7.34 -19.47
CA THR A 230 15.83 -6.17 -19.38
C THR A 230 15.12 -4.89 -19.80
N MET A 231 14.32 -4.92 -20.88
CA MET A 231 13.58 -3.74 -21.37
C MET A 231 12.46 -3.31 -20.40
N TYR A 232 11.69 -4.25 -19.85
CA TYR A 232 10.66 -3.93 -18.86
C TYR A 232 11.23 -3.62 -17.48
N GLY A 233 12.33 -4.28 -17.08
CA GLY A 233 12.98 -4.06 -15.78
C GLY A 233 13.70 -2.71 -15.69
N SER A 234 14.36 -2.26 -16.75
CA SER A 234 15.06 -0.97 -16.77
C SER A 234 14.12 0.22 -16.92
N MET A 235 12.97 0.05 -17.58
CA MET A 235 11.93 1.07 -17.71
C MET A 235 11.28 1.43 -16.35
N LEU A 236 11.16 0.48 -15.43
CA LEU A 236 10.50 0.67 -14.12
C LEU A 236 11.44 1.22 -13.02
N LEU A 237 12.77 1.05 -13.17
CA LEU A 237 13.76 1.36 -12.14
C LEU A 237 14.56 2.66 -12.35
N GLY A 238 14.17 3.52 -13.29
CA GLY A 238 14.54 4.95 -13.23
C GLY A 238 15.91 5.33 -13.79
N ALA A 239 16.44 4.63 -14.80
CA ALA A 239 17.65 5.05 -15.52
C ALA A 239 17.32 5.61 -16.91
N GLY A 240 16.98 6.91 -16.99
CA GLY A 240 16.65 7.59 -18.26
C GLY A 240 17.80 7.62 -19.29
N SER A 241 19.06 7.50 -18.85
CA SER A 241 20.24 7.44 -19.72
C SER A 241 20.32 6.14 -20.54
N PHE A 242 19.70 5.06 -20.06
CA PHE A 242 19.69 3.78 -20.76
C PHE A 242 18.74 3.80 -21.96
N LEU A 243 17.66 4.59 -21.92
CA LEU A 243 16.67 4.68 -23.00
C LEU A 243 17.24 5.26 -24.29
N LEU A 244 18.11 6.28 -24.22
CA LEU A 244 18.72 6.89 -25.41
C LEU A 244 19.71 5.94 -26.09
N ASN A 245 20.52 5.24 -25.29
CA ASN A 245 21.49 4.27 -25.82
C ASN A 245 20.76 3.07 -26.47
N GLN A 246 19.71 2.55 -25.82
CA GLN A 246 18.97 1.41 -26.35
C GLN A 246 18.07 1.78 -27.54
N PHE A 247 17.54 3.00 -27.59
CA PHE A 247 16.86 3.51 -28.78
C PHE A 247 17.83 3.64 -29.95
N SER A 248 19.05 4.14 -29.71
CA SER A 248 20.12 4.18 -30.73
C SER A 248 20.48 2.78 -31.23
N VAL A 249 20.65 1.79 -30.34
CA VAL A 249 20.93 0.40 -30.73
C VAL A 249 19.78 -0.23 -31.54
N LEU A 250 18.52 0.01 -31.15
CA LEU A 250 17.35 -0.47 -31.90
C LEU A 250 17.28 0.15 -33.30
N VAL A 251 17.42 1.47 -33.39
CA VAL A 251 17.41 2.22 -34.65
C VAL A 251 18.58 1.81 -35.54
N ASN A 252 19.78 1.65 -34.98
CA ASN A 252 20.96 1.18 -35.71
C ASN A 252 20.74 -0.23 -36.25
N SER A 253 20.16 -1.15 -35.46
CA SER A 253 19.87 -2.51 -35.94
C SER A 253 18.86 -2.55 -37.08
N ILE A 254 17.89 -1.63 -37.09
CA ILE A 254 16.90 -1.51 -38.17
C ILE A 254 17.55 -0.86 -39.40
N LEU A 255 18.34 0.22 -39.23
CA LEU A 255 19.01 0.90 -40.33
C LEU A 255 20.06 0.04 -41.03
N VAL A 256 20.82 -0.77 -40.28
CA VAL A 256 21.78 -1.74 -40.85
C VAL A 256 21.05 -2.82 -41.65
N ASN A 257 19.88 -3.28 -41.19
CA ASN A 257 19.03 -4.20 -41.95
C ASN A 257 18.42 -3.56 -43.22
N PHE A 258 18.36 -2.23 -43.31
CA PHE A 258 17.97 -1.49 -44.52
C PHE A 258 19.14 -1.10 -45.44
N GLY A 259 20.39 -1.44 -45.08
CA GLY A 259 21.57 -1.23 -45.94
C GLY A 259 22.09 0.21 -46.00
N LEU A 260 21.76 1.06 -45.02
CA LEU A 260 22.32 2.41 -44.90
C LEU A 260 23.75 2.37 -44.33
N SER A 261 24.64 3.23 -44.82
CA SER A 261 26.03 3.30 -44.34
C SER A 261 26.14 3.85 -42.91
N GLU A 262 27.14 3.37 -42.14
CA GLU A 262 27.34 3.70 -40.71
C GLU A 262 27.43 5.21 -40.43
N GLU A 263 27.93 5.99 -41.39
CA GLU A 263 28.12 7.44 -41.27
C GLU A 263 26.80 8.23 -41.28
N MET A 264 25.71 7.67 -41.84
CA MET A 264 24.39 8.32 -41.88
C MET A 264 23.48 7.95 -40.70
N HIS A 265 23.87 7.01 -39.84
CA HIS A 265 23.02 6.52 -38.76
C HIS A 265 22.74 7.56 -37.67
N ASN A 266 23.77 8.30 -37.24
CA ASN A 266 23.64 9.30 -36.17
C ASN A 266 22.69 10.45 -36.56
N PRO A 267 22.81 11.11 -37.73
CA PRO A 267 21.86 12.16 -38.11
C PRO A 267 20.45 11.60 -38.31
N VAL A 268 20.29 10.44 -38.96
CA VAL A 268 18.96 9.83 -39.18
C VAL A 268 18.29 9.45 -37.86
N ALA A 269 19.04 8.91 -36.90
CA ALA A 269 18.51 8.58 -35.57
C ALA A 269 18.06 9.83 -34.80
N ILE A 270 18.81 10.93 -34.89
CA ILE A 270 18.42 12.22 -34.28
C ILE A 270 17.14 12.76 -34.93
N PHE A 271 17.05 12.76 -36.26
CA PHE A 271 15.84 13.20 -36.97
C PHE A 271 14.63 12.32 -36.64
N ALA A 272 14.81 11.01 -36.55
CA ALA A 272 13.76 10.08 -36.14
C ALA A 272 13.29 10.36 -34.70
N PHE A 273 14.23 10.56 -33.77
CA PHE A 273 13.90 10.88 -32.38
C PHE A 273 13.12 12.20 -32.26
N VAL A 274 13.58 13.25 -32.93
CA VAL A 274 12.89 14.54 -32.96
C VAL A 274 11.50 14.41 -33.59
N GLY A 275 11.39 13.65 -34.69
CA GLY A 275 10.10 13.36 -35.34
C GLY A 275 9.11 12.66 -34.40
N ILE A 276 9.58 11.70 -33.59
CA ILE A 276 8.76 11.01 -32.58
C ILE A 276 8.28 11.99 -31.50
N VAL A 277 9.18 12.81 -30.97
CA VAL A 277 8.85 13.79 -29.93
C VAL A 277 7.84 14.81 -30.46
N LEU A 278 8.06 15.37 -31.65
CA LEU A 278 7.16 16.35 -32.24
C LEU A 278 5.79 15.75 -32.59
N SER A 279 5.78 14.54 -33.15
CA SER A 279 4.54 13.84 -33.49
C SER A 279 3.73 13.50 -32.23
N GLY A 280 4.39 12.99 -31.18
CA GLY A 280 3.76 12.70 -29.90
C GLY A 280 3.25 13.94 -29.17
N ALA A 281 4.06 15.01 -29.13
CA ALA A 281 3.66 16.29 -28.54
C ALA A 281 2.49 16.92 -29.32
N GLY A 282 2.50 16.85 -30.65
CA GLY A 282 1.41 17.32 -31.50
C GLY A 282 0.10 16.57 -31.25
N LEU A 283 0.15 15.24 -31.19
CA LEU A 283 -1.01 14.41 -30.85
C LEU A 283 -1.55 14.70 -29.45
N GLY A 284 -0.67 14.86 -28.47
CA GLY A 284 -1.04 15.23 -27.09
C GLY A 284 -1.68 16.61 -27.03
N TYR A 285 -1.06 17.62 -27.65
CA TYR A 285 -1.62 18.97 -27.72
C TYR A 285 -3.01 18.99 -28.38
N TRP A 286 -3.16 18.30 -29.51
CA TRP A 286 -4.43 18.20 -30.21
C TRP A 286 -5.51 17.56 -29.33
N THR A 287 -5.17 16.47 -28.64
CA THR A 287 -6.09 15.77 -27.72
C THR A 287 -6.53 16.68 -26.58
N ALA A 288 -5.59 17.35 -25.90
CA ALA A 288 -5.92 18.30 -24.84
C ALA A 288 -6.82 19.45 -25.36
N ARG A 289 -6.48 20.02 -26.52
CA ARG A 289 -7.24 21.12 -27.14
C ARG A 289 -8.65 20.70 -27.54
N LYS A 290 -8.86 19.43 -27.90
CA LYS A 290 -10.15 18.92 -28.38
C LYS A 290 -11.07 18.44 -27.26
N PHE A 291 -10.52 17.74 -26.26
CA PHE A 291 -11.31 17.04 -25.24
C PHE A 291 -11.25 17.68 -23.85
N VAL A 292 -10.26 18.51 -23.56
CA VAL A 292 -10.02 19.04 -22.21
C VAL A 292 -10.28 20.54 -22.12
N ILE A 293 -9.98 21.30 -23.18
CA ILE A 293 -10.03 22.76 -23.18
C ILE A 293 -11.22 23.28 -24.01
N LEU A 294 -12.05 24.11 -23.37
CA LEU A 294 -13.18 24.81 -23.97
C LEU A 294 -12.73 25.96 -24.89
N LYS A 295 -13.62 26.43 -25.78
CA LYS A 295 -13.31 27.47 -26.78
C LYS A 295 -12.84 28.80 -26.17
N ASP A 296 -13.23 29.09 -24.94
CA ASP A 296 -12.81 30.23 -24.13
C ASP A 296 -11.39 30.11 -23.56
N GLY A 297 -10.72 28.96 -23.75
CA GLY A 297 -9.39 28.69 -23.21
C GLY A 297 -9.39 28.16 -21.78
N SER A 298 -10.56 27.95 -21.17
CA SER A 298 -10.69 27.36 -19.84
C SER A 298 -10.77 25.83 -19.91
N VAL A 299 -10.50 25.16 -18.79
CA VAL A 299 -10.66 23.70 -18.68
C VAL A 299 -12.15 23.37 -18.58
N ASP A 300 -12.58 22.34 -19.30
CA ASP A 300 -13.94 21.81 -19.19
C ASP A 300 -14.33 21.54 -17.72
N VAL A 301 -15.53 21.98 -17.35
CA VAL A 301 -16.00 21.92 -15.95
C VAL A 301 -16.08 20.48 -15.45
N GLY A 302 -16.48 19.55 -16.31
CA GLY A 302 -16.55 18.13 -16.00
C GLY A 302 -15.17 17.54 -15.77
N VAL A 303 -14.23 17.81 -16.68
CA VAL A 303 -12.84 17.35 -16.56
C VAL A 303 -12.18 17.92 -15.31
N ALA A 304 -12.38 19.20 -15.01
CA ALA A 304 -11.86 19.84 -13.81
C ALA A 304 -12.41 19.19 -12.53
N GLN A 305 -13.71 18.89 -12.47
CA GLN A 305 -14.28 18.20 -11.30
C GLN A 305 -13.76 16.77 -11.17
N PHE A 306 -13.69 16.03 -12.27
CA PHE A 306 -13.14 14.67 -12.27
C PHE A 306 -11.71 14.64 -11.73
N VAL A 307 -10.81 15.48 -12.25
CA VAL A 307 -9.42 15.53 -11.79
C VAL A 307 -9.31 15.92 -10.33
N LYS A 308 -10.10 16.91 -9.89
CA LYS A 308 -10.13 17.33 -8.48
C LYS A 308 -10.54 16.19 -7.55
N TRP A 309 -11.56 15.43 -7.90
CA TRP A 309 -11.99 14.27 -7.11
C TRP A 309 -10.99 13.12 -7.16
N ALA A 310 -10.43 12.82 -8.34
CA ALA A 310 -9.39 11.81 -8.49
C ALA A 310 -8.17 12.12 -7.61
N MET A 311 -7.69 13.37 -7.64
CA MET A 311 -6.58 13.81 -6.78
C MET A 311 -6.92 13.69 -5.30
N ARG A 312 -8.15 14.04 -4.88
CA ARG A 312 -8.59 13.88 -3.47
C ARG A 312 -8.63 12.41 -3.06
N ILE A 313 -9.13 11.52 -3.91
CA ILE A 313 -9.16 10.08 -3.63
C ILE A 313 -7.73 9.56 -3.46
N ILE A 314 -6.83 9.85 -4.40
CA ILE A 314 -5.41 9.44 -4.33
C ILE A 314 -4.73 10.00 -3.08
N SER A 315 -5.02 11.25 -2.71
CA SER A 315 -4.50 11.88 -1.48
C SER A 315 -4.93 11.11 -0.23
N ILE A 316 -6.21 10.74 -0.16
CA ILE A 316 -6.78 9.93 0.92
C ILE A 316 -6.09 8.56 0.96
N LEU A 317 -5.86 7.91 -0.19
CA LEU A 317 -5.13 6.64 -0.25
C LEU A 317 -3.74 6.75 0.39
N PHE A 318 -2.98 7.80 0.06
CA PHE A 318 -1.65 8.02 0.61
C PHE A 318 -1.66 8.29 2.12
N ILE A 319 -2.62 9.08 2.61
CA ILE A 319 -2.76 9.38 4.05
C ILE A 319 -3.12 8.12 4.86
N PHE A 320 -3.96 7.24 4.30
CA PHE A 320 -4.46 6.04 4.98
C PHE A 320 -3.65 4.76 4.72
N GLN A 321 -2.49 4.87 4.06
CA GLN A 321 -1.61 3.73 3.73
C GLN A 321 -1.11 2.93 4.96
N VAL A 322 -1.36 3.42 6.18
CA VAL A 322 -1.06 2.75 7.47
C VAL A 322 -1.75 1.40 7.64
N HIS A 323 -2.77 1.10 6.84
CA HIS A 323 -3.64 -0.04 7.13
C HIS A 323 -3.84 -0.90 5.86
N ILE A 324 -2.86 -1.77 5.59
CA ILE A 324 -2.89 -2.79 4.52
C ILE A 324 -4.21 -3.61 4.52
N TYR A 325 -4.89 -3.71 5.66
CA TYR A 325 -6.17 -4.40 5.83
C TYR A 325 -7.40 -3.66 5.29
N TYR A 326 -7.36 -2.35 5.04
CA TYR A 326 -8.51 -1.57 4.54
C TYR A 326 -8.55 -1.44 3.01
N ARG A 327 -7.64 -2.12 2.31
CA ARG A 327 -7.56 -2.13 0.83
C ARG A 327 -8.88 -2.52 0.15
N TRP A 328 -9.70 -3.36 0.81
CA TRP A 328 -11.00 -3.80 0.27
C TRP A 328 -12.17 -2.85 0.58
N GLN A 329 -12.24 -2.25 1.76
CA GLN A 329 -13.32 -1.32 2.13
C GLN A 329 -13.22 0.01 1.37
N LEU A 330 -12.01 0.44 1.07
CA LEU A 330 -11.74 1.65 0.28
C LEU A 330 -12.11 1.44 -1.19
N TYR A 331 -11.88 0.24 -1.73
CA TYR A 331 -12.33 -0.15 -3.07
C TYR A 331 -13.86 -0.09 -3.19
N TRP A 332 -14.58 -0.58 -2.17
CA TRP A 332 -16.04 -0.52 -2.12
C TRP A 332 -16.58 0.92 -2.06
N LEU A 333 -15.93 1.80 -1.28
CA LEU A 333 -16.29 3.22 -1.21
C LEU A 333 -16.03 3.95 -2.54
N ILE A 334 -14.91 3.65 -3.21
CA ILE A 334 -14.55 4.21 -4.52
C ILE A 334 -15.53 3.75 -5.61
N CYS A 335 -15.91 2.47 -5.62
CA CYS A 335 -16.93 1.95 -6.55
C CYS A 335 -18.31 2.58 -6.31
N ASN A 336 -18.72 2.78 -5.05
CA ASN A 336 -19.99 3.43 -4.73
C ASN A 336 -20.00 4.93 -5.06
N LEU A 337 -18.89 5.64 -4.84
CA LEU A 337 -18.76 7.04 -5.26
C LEU A 337 -18.73 7.17 -6.79
N GLY A 338 -18.01 6.29 -7.48
CA GLY A 338 -18.00 6.24 -8.95
C GLY A 338 -19.38 5.99 -9.54
N TYR A 339 -20.14 5.03 -8.97
CA TYR A 339 -21.51 4.73 -9.37
C TYR A 339 -22.46 5.91 -9.14
N LYS A 340 -22.36 6.60 -8.00
CA LYS A 340 -23.13 7.83 -7.74
C LYS A 340 -22.74 8.98 -8.68
N PHE A 341 -21.48 9.07 -9.09
CA PHE A 341 -21.01 10.09 -10.04
C PHE A 341 -21.53 9.82 -11.47
N SER A 342 -21.53 8.56 -11.92
CA SER A 342 -22.17 8.16 -13.19
C SER A 342 -23.68 8.42 -13.20
N LEU A 343 -24.37 8.19 -12.08
CA LEU A 343 -25.81 8.48 -11.94
C LEU A 343 -26.14 9.97 -11.91
N LEU A 344 -25.25 10.82 -11.39
CA LEU A 344 -25.38 12.28 -11.43
C LEU A 344 -25.15 12.84 -12.85
N TYR A 345 -24.26 12.21 -13.62
CA TYR A 345 -24.01 12.59 -15.01
C TYR A 345 -25.09 12.11 -15.99
N ALA A 346 -25.72 10.95 -15.74
CA ALA A 346 -26.83 10.46 -16.56
C ALA A 346 -28.14 11.25 -16.38
N LYS A 347 -28.17 12.25 -15.48
CA LYS A 347 -29.35 13.07 -15.16
C LYS A 347 -29.23 14.55 -15.54
N LEU A 348 -28.14 14.95 -16.19
CA LEU A 348 -28.02 16.28 -16.78
C LEU A 348 -28.44 16.19 -18.26
N PRO A 349 -29.50 16.91 -18.69
CA PRO A 349 -29.99 16.88 -20.06
C PRO A 349 -29.01 17.47 -21.08
#